data_AF-A0AAW2GS87-F1
#
_entry.id   AF-A0AAW2GS87-F1
#
_cell.length_a   1.000
_cell.length_b   1.000
_cell.length_c   1.000
_cell.angle_alpha   90.00
_cell.angle_beta   90.00
_cell.angle_gamma   90.00
#
_symmetry.space_group_name_H-M   'P 1'
#
loop_
_entity.id
_entity.type
_entity.pdbx_description
1 polymer ?
#
loop_
_entity_poly.entity_id
_entity_poly.type
_entity_poly.pdbx_seq_one_letter_code
_entity_poly.pdbx_strand_id
1 'polypeptide(L)'
;MKVLLLCTCILIAFQSSTSSKLRQHLKNAVQTVDNDARACLAENNMTHGEMFDEADIMTNLHTEPGNEERTRKNGCVIACLLKKQELMEDSNIKESKIHSLINKEFPDELVGIAHKIARKCLKQVKSITDECEKGFSLYACVARAVHKVADHEEHTRKESEEEEEEEEEGPQTTEAEPQAEAEKVE
;
A
#
# COMPACT_ATOMS: atom_id res chain seq x y z
N MET A 1 -43.93 -2.92 -25.33
CA MET A 1 -42.50 -2.96 -25.70
C MET A 1 -42.07 -1.59 -26.21
N LYS A 2 -41.37 -0.77 -25.41
CA LYS A 2 -40.70 0.49 -25.84
C LYS A 2 -39.94 1.24 -24.71
N VAL A 3 -39.33 0.53 -23.75
CA VAL A 3 -38.51 1.19 -22.68
C VAL A 3 -37.13 0.53 -22.50
N LEU A 4 -36.79 -0.52 -23.25
CA LEU A 4 -35.49 -1.22 -23.14
C LEU A 4 -34.41 -0.72 -24.12
N LEU A 5 -34.59 0.46 -24.73
CA LEU A 5 -33.69 1.02 -25.75
C LEU A 5 -32.95 2.29 -25.32
N LEU A 6 -32.96 2.62 -24.02
CA LEU A 6 -32.24 3.77 -23.48
C LEU A 6 -31.13 3.41 -22.48
N CYS A 7 -31.01 2.15 -22.05
CA CYS A 7 -29.96 1.72 -21.11
C CYS A 7 -28.69 1.14 -21.76
N THR A 8 -28.68 0.86 -23.06
CA THR A 8 -27.49 0.32 -23.75
C THR A 8 -26.57 1.41 -24.30
N CYS A 9 -27.06 2.63 -24.49
CA CYS A 9 -26.24 3.73 -25.04
C CYS A 9 -25.29 4.36 -24.03
N ILE A 10 -25.55 4.25 -22.71
CA ILE A 10 -24.65 4.77 -21.68
C ILE A 10 -23.47 3.81 -21.45
N LEU A 11 -23.69 2.49 -21.55
CA LEU A 11 -22.61 1.50 -21.45
C LEU A 11 -21.71 1.46 -22.69
N ILE A 12 -22.20 1.87 -23.86
CA ILE A 12 -21.36 2.04 -25.07
C ILE A 12 -20.64 3.41 -25.06
N ALA A 13 -21.21 4.43 -24.41
CA ALA A 13 -20.54 5.73 -24.24
C ALA A 13 -19.36 5.67 -23.23
N PHE A 14 -19.43 4.83 -22.20
CA PHE A 14 -18.29 4.61 -21.28
C PHE A 14 -17.17 3.74 -21.87
N GLN A 15 -17.42 3.01 -22.96
CA GLN A 15 -16.38 2.29 -23.71
C GLN A 15 -15.57 3.23 -24.64
N SER A 16 -16.01 4.47 -24.85
CA SER A 16 -15.61 5.30 -26.01
C SER A 16 -14.75 6.54 -25.72
N SER A 17 -14.31 6.79 -24.48
CA SER A 17 -13.54 8.03 -24.19
C SER A 17 -12.19 7.85 -23.50
N THR A 18 -11.77 6.64 -23.11
CA THR A 18 -10.34 6.41 -22.88
C THR A 18 -9.71 6.02 -24.21
N SER A 19 -9.02 6.97 -24.86
CA SER A 19 -8.28 6.79 -26.11
C SER A 19 -7.61 5.40 -26.14
N SER A 20 -7.73 4.68 -27.25
CA SER A 20 -7.00 3.42 -27.50
C SER A 20 -5.49 3.57 -27.24
N LYS A 21 -4.97 4.79 -27.43
CA LYS A 21 -3.60 5.20 -27.12
C LYS A 21 -3.32 5.22 -25.62
N LEU A 22 -4.25 5.70 -24.78
CA LEU A 22 -4.10 5.66 -23.31
C LEU A 22 -4.16 4.23 -22.79
N ARG A 23 -5.10 3.40 -23.27
CA ARG A 23 -5.15 1.98 -22.94
C ARG A 23 -3.87 1.24 -23.37
N GLN A 24 -3.34 1.56 -24.55
CA GLN A 24 -2.08 1.01 -25.05
C GLN A 24 -0.87 1.51 -24.25
N HIS A 25 -0.85 2.78 -23.84
CA HIS A 25 0.20 3.32 -22.96
C HIS A 25 0.18 2.67 -21.58
N LEU A 26 -0.99 2.50 -20.96
CA LEU A 26 -1.14 1.81 -19.68
C LEU A 26 -0.71 0.33 -19.81
N LYS A 27 -1.15 -0.35 -20.88
CA LYS A 27 -0.75 -1.73 -21.16
C LYS A 27 0.77 -1.84 -21.36
N ASN A 28 1.38 -0.92 -22.10
CA ASN A 28 2.82 -0.90 -22.33
C ASN A 28 3.60 -0.57 -21.06
N ALA A 29 3.11 0.35 -20.22
CA ALA A 29 3.74 0.71 -18.95
C ALA A 29 3.72 -0.47 -17.97
N VAL A 30 2.56 -1.11 -17.79
CA VAL A 30 2.42 -2.32 -16.95
C VAL A 30 3.30 -3.45 -17.48
N GLN A 31 3.33 -3.64 -18.80
CA GLN A 31 4.16 -4.67 -19.42
C GLN A 31 5.66 -4.37 -19.30
N THR A 32 6.05 -3.10 -19.26
CA THR A 32 7.45 -2.70 -19.05
C THR A 32 7.88 -3.01 -17.62
N VAL A 33 7.06 -2.69 -16.61
CA VAL A 33 7.35 -3.00 -15.21
C VAL A 33 7.45 -4.52 -14.98
N ASP A 34 6.56 -5.31 -15.59
CA ASP A 34 6.62 -6.76 -15.52
C ASP A 34 7.86 -7.34 -16.22
N ASN A 35 8.22 -6.81 -17.39
CA ASN A 35 9.43 -7.19 -18.10
C ASN A 35 10.69 -6.86 -17.28
N ASP A 36 10.73 -5.68 -16.65
CA ASP A 36 11.85 -5.25 -15.81
C ASP A 36 11.99 -6.15 -14.58
N ALA A 37 10.87 -6.51 -13.93
CA ALA A 37 10.86 -7.45 -12.82
C ALA A 37 11.39 -8.84 -13.22
N ARG A 38 10.90 -9.39 -14.33
CA ARG A 38 11.38 -10.67 -14.85
C ARG A 38 12.87 -10.63 -15.23
N ALA A 39 13.33 -9.54 -15.84
CA ALA A 39 14.73 -9.35 -16.17
C ALA A 39 15.61 -9.27 -14.90
N CYS A 40 15.19 -8.49 -13.90
CA CYS A 40 15.95 -8.34 -12.65
C CYS A 40 16.03 -9.64 -11.85
N LEU A 41 14.96 -10.43 -11.81
CA LEU A 41 14.97 -11.76 -11.21
C LEU A 41 15.98 -12.68 -11.92
N ALA A 42 15.93 -12.73 -13.25
CA ALA A 42 16.84 -13.54 -14.05
C ALA A 42 18.31 -13.11 -13.89
N GLU A 43 18.61 -11.81 -13.95
CA GLU A 43 19.95 -11.24 -13.75
C GLU A 43 20.55 -11.60 -12.38
N ASN A 44 19.70 -11.85 -11.38
CA ASN A 44 20.12 -12.18 -10.01
C ASN A 44 19.98 -13.68 -9.66
N ASN A 45 19.71 -14.54 -10.65
CA ASN A 45 19.46 -15.97 -10.45
C ASN A 45 18.41 -16.23 -9.35
N MET A 46 17.26 -15.57 -9.52
CA MET A 46 16.09 -15.67 -8.65
C MET A 46 14.83 -15.96 -9.45
N THR A 47 13.86 -16.56 -8.76
CA THR A 47 12.47 -16.70 -9.17
C THR A 47 11.57 -15.87 -8.27
N HIS A 48 10.33 -15.65 -8.68
CA HIS A 48 9.35 -14.90 -7.87
C HIS A 48 9.13 -15.52 -6.49
N GLY A 49 9.14 -16.86 -6.37
CA GLY A 49 8.92 -17.55 -5.10
C GLY A 49 10.09 -17.43 -4.12
N GLU A 50 11.25 -16.96 -4.56
CA GLU A 50 12.41 -16.72 -3.70
C GLU A 50 12.45 -15.29 -3.15
N MET A 51 11.56 -14.41 -3.61
CA MET A 51 11.41 -13.09 -3.01
C MET A 51 10.85 -13.24 -1.59
N PHE A 52 11.28 -12.39 -0.67
CA PHE A 52 10.59 -12.28 0.62
C PHE A 52 9.25 -11.58 0.41
N ASP A 53 8.21 -12.06 1.09
CA ASP A 53 6.94 -11.36 1.17
C ASP A 53 6.83 -10.50 2.44
N GLU A 54 5.69 -9.86 2.64
CA GLU A 54 5.46 -9.02 3.81
C GLU A 54 5.57 -9.81 5.12
N ALA A 55 5.02 -11.03 5.19
CA ALA A 55 5.06 -11.86 6.38
C ALA A 55 6.50 -12.29 6.71
N ASP A 56 7.29 -12.64 5.71
CA ASP A 56 8.73 -12.93 5.85
C ASP A 56 9.50 -11.72 6.41
N ILE A 57 9.16 -10.50 5.99
CA ILE A 57 9.79 -9.28 6.52
C ILE A 57 9.36 -9.03 7.98
N MET A 58 8.07 -9.20 8.30
CA MET A 58 7.54 -8.94 9.64
C MET A 58 8.03 -9.95 10.69
N THR A 59 8.20 -11.22 10.29
CA THR A 59 8.76 -12.28 11.13
C THR A 59 10.30 -12.24 11.22
N ASN A 60 10.95 -11.38 10.44
CA ASN A 60 12.40 -11.27 10.33
C ASN A 60 13.09 -12.53 9.76
N LEU A 61 12.39 -13.33 8.96
CA LEU A 61 12.95 -14.53 8.31
C LEU A 61 14.25 -14.22 7.56
N HIS A 62 14.31 -13.05 6.89
CA HIS A 62 15.49 -12.55 6.18
C HIS A 62 16.76 -12.36 7.04
N THR A 63 16.64 -12.40 8.37
CA THR A 63 17.76 -12.29 9.31
C THR A 63 18.23 -13.63 9.87
N GLU A 64 17.48 -14.70 9.61
CA GLU A 64 17.82 -16.03 10.11
C GLU A 64 19.07 -16.60 9.42
N PRO A 65 19.88 -17.41 10.14
CA PRO A 65 21.04 -18.08 9.54
C PRO A 65 20.62 -18.93 8.33
N GLY A 66 21.37 -18.81 7.23
CA GLY A 66 21.09 -19.48 5.97
C GLY A 66 20.29 -18.65 4.97
N ASN A 67 19.75 -17.49 5.37
CA ASN A 67 19.05 -16.56 4.47
C ASN A 67 19.93 -15.42 3.95
N GLU A 68 21.23 -15.35 4.30
CA GLU A 68 22.12 -14.24 3.95
C GLU A 68 22.21 -14.05 2.42
N GLU A 69 22.33 -15.15 1.67
CA GLU A 69 22.36 -15.09 0.21
C GLU A 69 20.99 -14.70 -0.38
N ARG A 70 19.89 -15.26 0.14
CA ARG A 70 18.52 -14.91 -0.31
C ARG A 70 18.27 -13.43 -0.09
N THR A 71 18.66 -12.90 1.06
CA THR A 71 18.58 -11.47 1.43
C THR A 71 19.41 -10.61 0.49
N ARG A 72 20.67 -10.97 0.23
CA ARG A 72 21.52 -10.25 -0.71
C ARG A 72 20.88 -10.22 -2.11
N LYS A 73 20.44 -11.36 -2.64
CA LYS A 73 19.84 -11.44 -3.99
C LYS A 73 18.55 -10.63 -4.09
N ASN A 74 17.67 -10.71 -3.08
CA ASN A 74 16.46 -9.88 -3.00
C ASN A 74 16.83 -8.39 -3.08
N GLY A 75 17.85 -7.98 -2.32
CA GLY A 75 18.37 -6.63 -2.37
C GLY A 75 18.84 -6.21 -3.76
N CYS A 76 19.59 -7.07 -4.44
CA CYS A 76 20.04 -6.82 -5.80
C CYS A 76 18.90 -6.74 -6.83
N VAL A 77 17.84 -7.54 -6.67
CA VAL A 77 16.64 -7.45 -7.52
C VAL A 77 15.98 -6.08 -7.36
N ILE A 78 15.84 -5.58 -6.13
CA ILE A 78 15.27 -4.25 -5.86
C ILE A 78 16.16 -3.14 -6.43
N ALA A 79 17.48 -3.23 -6.25
CA ALA A 79 18.42 -2.28 -6.84
C ALA A 79 18.33 -2.26 -8.37
N CYS A 80 18.27 -3.43 -9.00
CA CYS A 80 18.08 -3.59 -10.43
C CYS A 80 16.78 -2.91 -10.93
N LEU A 81 15.66 -3.13 -10.24
CA LEU A 81 14.37 -2.50 -10.57
C LEU A 81 14.47 -0.98 -10.51
N LEU A 82 15.05 -0.44 -9.44
CA LEU A 82 15.25 1.00 -9.30
C LEU A 82 16.14 1.58 -10.42
N LYS A 83 17.16 0.85 -10.85
CA LYS A 83 18.04 1.26 -11.96
C LYS A 83 17.30 1.26 -13.30
N LYS A 84 16.55 0.19 -13.62
CA LYS A 84 15.77 0.10 -14.87
C LYS A 84 14.69 1.18 -14.96
N GLN A 85 14.11 1.57 -13.83
CA GLN A 85 13.16 2.68 -13.73
C GLN A 85 13.84 4.06 -13.63
N GLU A 86 15.16 4.13 -13.77
CA GLU A 86 15.97 5.34 -13.65
C GLU A 86 15.77 6.10 -12.32
N LEU A 87 15.40 5.38 -11.26
CA LEU A 87 15.23 5.86 -9.88
C LEU A 87 16.50 5.72 -9.05
N MET A 88 17.46 4.92 -9.51
CA MET A 88 18.76 4.72 -8.88
C MET A 88 19.86 4.77 -9.94
N GLU A 89 21.00 5.33 -9.57
CA GLU A 89 22.25 5.29 -10.33
C GLU A 89 23.38 4.96 -9.37
N ASP A 90 24.12 3.91 -9.67
CA ASP A 90 24.95 3.21 -8.69
C ASP A 90 24.18 2.93 -7.39
N SER A 91 24.70 3.36 -6.24
CA SER A 91 24.00 3.31 -4.94
C SER A 91 23.25 4.59 -4.58
N ASN A 92 23.16 5.56 -5.51
CA ASN A 92 22.49 6.83 -5.28
C ASN A 92 21.04 6.78 -5.75
N ILE A 93 20.10 6.98 -4.83
CA ILE A 93 18.66 7.02 -5.13
C ILE A 93 18.26 8.44 -5.52
N LYS A 94 17.56 8.58 -6.65
CA LYS A 94 17.00 9.83 -7.17
C LYS A 94 15.70 10.16 -6.44
N GLU A 95 15.81 10.61 -5.18
CA GLU A 95 14.66 10.86 -4.28
C GLU A 95 13.58 11.76 -4.92
N SER A 96 13.96 12.78 -5.68
CA SER A 96 13.03 13.67 -6.37
C SER A 96 12.19 12.94 -7.43
N LYS A 97 12.76 11.97 -8.13
CA LYS A 97 12.03 11.12 -9.09
C LYS A 97 11.06 10.19 -8.38
N ILE A 98 11.44 9.63 -7.24
CA ILE A 98 10.52 8.80 -6.42
C ILE A 98 9.32 9.63 -5.98
N HIS A 99 9.54 10.83 -5.45
CA HIS A 99 8.45 11.72 -5.06
C HIS A 99 7.59 12.16 -6.25
N SER A 100 8.17 12.35 -7.42
CA SER A 100 7.41 12.64 -8.65
C SER A 100 6.57 11.44 -9.09
N LEU A 101 7.10 10.22 -8.96
CA LEU A 101 6.37 8.99 -9.27
C LEU A 101 5.20 8.78 -8.31
N ILE A 102 5.38 9.08 -7.02
CA ILE A 102 4.31 9.00 -6.03
C ILE A 102 3.12 9.88 -6.44
N ASN A 103 3.38 11.15 -6.75
CA ASN A 103 2.33 12.08 -7.20
C ASN A 103 1.64 11.65 -8.50
N LYS A 104 2.30 10.84 -9.32
CA LYS A 104 1.79 10.41 -10.63
C LYS A 104 0.98 9.12 -10.56
N GLU A 105 1.41 8.17 -9.73
CA GLU A 105 0.90 6.79 -9.76
C GLU A 105 0.01 6.45 -8.56
N PHE A 106 0.08 7.19 -7.45
CA PHE A 106 -0.76 6.94 -6.27
C PHE A 106 -2.05 7.77 -6.33
N PRO A 107 -3.18 7.21 -5.87
CA PRO A 107 -4.41 7.97 -5.75
C PRO A 107 -4.30 9.01 -4.64
N ASP A 108 -5.04 10.12 -4.78
CA ASP A 108 -4.89 11.33 -3.96
C ASP A 108 -4.99 11.04 -2.45
N GLU A 109 -5.86 10.12 -2.04
CA GLU A 109 -6.03 9.70 -0.66
C GLU A 109 -4.79 9.01 -0.05
N LEU A 110 -3.98 8.34 -0.89
CA LEU A 110 -2.76 7.62 -0.45
C LEU A 110 -1.47 8.40 -0.68
N VAL A 111 -1.47 9.44 -1.52
CA VAL A 111 -0.27 10.22 -1.86
C VAL A 111 0.45 10.75 -0.61
N GLY A 112 -0.29 11.30 0.35
CA GLY A 112 0.27 11.81 1.60
C GLY A 112 0.98 10.74 2.43
N ILE A 113 0.38 9.56 2.54
CA ILE A 113 0.93 8.40 3.23
C ILE A 113 2.18 7.89 2.50
N ALA A 114 2.10 7.71 1.19
CA ALA A 114 3.22 7.28 0.35
C ALA A 114 4.43 8.22 0.48
N HIS A 115 4.22 9.54 0.45
CA HIS A 115 5.29 10.52 0.69
C HIS A 115 5.90 10.41 2.09
N LYS A 116 5.09 10.12 3.12
CA LYS A 116 5.58 9.92 4.50
C LYS A 116 6.45 8.67 4.59
N ILE A 117 6.03 7.55 4.01
CA ILE A 117 6.80 6.30 3.95
C ILE A 117 8.10 6.52 3.18
N ALA A 118 8.04 7.09 1.98
CA ALA A 118 9.21 7.34 1.15
C ALA A 118 10.26 8.19 1.87
N ARG A 119 9.87 9.33 2.47
CA ARG A 119 10.81 10.18 3.23
C ARG A 119 11.48 9.42 4.38
N LYS A 120 10.72 8.60 5.11
CA LYS A 120 11.23 7.80 6.22
C LYS A 120 12.25 6.77 5.74
N CYS A 121 11.88 5.97 4.74
CA CYS A 121 12.73 4.87 4.28
C CYS A 121 13.94 5.32 3.48
N LEU A 122 13.82 6.37 2.66
CA LEU A 122 14.97 6.97 1.96
C LEU A 122 15.99 7.55 2.94
N LYS A 123 15.52 8.22 4.00
CA LYS A 123 16.40 8.69 5.08
C LYS A 123 17.14 7.54 5.77
N GLN A 124 16.47 6.42 6.01
CA GLN A 124 17.06 5.25 6.67
C GLN A 124 18.21 4.63 5.85
N VAL A 125 18.06 4.57 4.52
CA VAL A 125 19.05 3.90 3.65
C VAL A 125 20.11 4.84 3.08
N LYS A 126 20.05 6.13 3.40
CA LYS A 126 20.87 7.18 2.77
C LYS A 126 22.37 6.89 2.81
N SER A 127 22.89 6.38 3.93
CA SER A 127 24.31 6.14 4.14
C SER A 127 24.82 4.79 3.65
N ILE A 128 23.94 3.88 3.22
CA ILE A 128 24.34 2.56 2.72
C ILE A 128 25.03 2.76 1.37
N THR A 129 26.16 2.09 1.12
CA THR A 129 26.92 2.25 -0.14
C THR A 129 26.81 1.05 -1.05
N ASP A 130 26.59 -0.15 -0.49
CA ASP A 130 26.30 -1.34 -1.28
C ASP A 130 24.86 -1.26 -1.84
N GLU A 131 24.73 -1.50 -3.14
CA GLU A 131 23.46 -1.34 -3.84
C GLU A 131 22.43 -2.39 -3.42
N CYS A 132 22.88 -3.63 -3.23
CA CYS A 132 22.00 -4.73 -2.85
C CYS A 132 21.55 -4.56 -1.40
N GLU A 133 22.46 -4.23 -0.48
CA GLU A 133 22.13 -3.91 0.91
C GLU A 133 21.16 -2.72 1.00
N LYS A 134 21.40 -1.67 0.20
CA LYS A 134 20.51 -0.51 0.12
C LYS A 134 19.14 -0.88 -0.41
N GLY A 135 19.09 -1.66 -1.50
CA GLY A 135 17.85 -2.14 -2.10
C GLY A 135 17.02 -2.96 -1.11
N PHE A 136 17.66 -3.91 -0.41
CA PHE A 136 16.98 -4.74 0.57
C PHE A 136 16.48 -3.91 1.77
N SER A 137 17.34 -3.04 2.31
CA SER A 137 16.98 -2.19 3.46
C SER A 137 15.82 -1.26 3.14
N LEU A 138 15.76 -0.75 1.90
CA LEU A 138 14.66 0.08 1.44
C LEU A 138 13.37 -0.73 1.36
N TYR A 139 13.43 -1.90 0.72
CA TYR A 139 12.30 -2.81 0.59
C TYR A 139 11.72 -3.22 1.96
N ALA A 140 12.58 -3.68 2.87
CA ALA A 140 12.16 -4.08 4.21
C ALA A 140 11.57 -2.90 5.01
N CYS A 141 12.11 -1.69 4.86
CA CYS A 141 11.53 -0.51 5.49
C CYS A 141 10.13 -0.20 4.95
N VAL A 142 9.95 -0.24 3.63
CA VAL A 142 8.65 0.03 2.99
C VAL A 142 7.62 -1.01 3.41
N ALA A 143 7.97 -2.30 3.35
CA ALA A 143 7.07 -3.39 3.77
C ALA A 143 6.59 -3.19 5.22
N ARG A 144 7.51 -2.94 6.17
CA ARG A 144 7.15 -2.67 7.57
C ARG A 144 6.33 -1.40 7.76
N ALA A 145 6.52 -0.39 6.90
CA ALA A 145 5.79 0.86 6.99
C ALA A 145 4.36 0.71 6.44
N VAL A 146 4.19 -0.05 5.36
CA VAL A 146 2.88 -0.39 4.77
C VAL A 146 2.08 -1.27 5.73
N HIS A 147 2.69 -2.32 6.28
CA HIS A 147 2.06 -3.19 7.28
C HIS A 147 1.43 -2.38 8.43
N LYS A 148 2.21 -1.44 8.99
CA LYS A 148 1.74 -0.56 10.07
C LYS A 148 0.58 0.35 9.67
N VAL A 149 0.54 0.80 8.41
CA VAL A 149 -0.57 1.63 7.94
C VAL A 149 -1.83 0.78 7.81
N ALA A 150 -1.71 -0.43 7.24
CA ALA A 150 -2.83 -1.36 7.13
C ALA A 150 -3.39 -1.76 8.50
N ASP A 151 -2.52 -2.08 9.48
CA ASP A 151 -2.95 -2.39 10.84
C ASP A 151 -3.69 -1.21 11.49
N HIS A 152 -3.22 0.03 11.27
CA HIS A 152 -3.89 1.22 11.80
C HIS A 152 -5.24 1.47 11.15
N GLU A 153 -5.38 1.24 9.84
CA GLU A 153 -6.68 1.34 9.15
C GLU A 153 -7.66 0.26 9.64
N GLU A 154 -7.18 -0.96 9.89
CA GLU A 154 -8.02 -2.03 10.44
C GLU A 154 -8.45 -1.76 11.90
N HIS A 155 -7.55 -1.24 12.74
CA HIS A 155 -7.90 -0.86 14.11
C HIS A 155 -8.90 0.30 14.14
N THR A 156 -8.70 1.35 13.34
CA THR A 156 -9.65 2.48 13.29
C THR A 156 -11.00 2.07 12.71
N ARG A 157 -11.05 1.12 11.76
CA ARG A 157 -12.32 0.60 11.22
C ARG A 157 -13.07 -0.24 12.24
N LYS A 158 -12.38 -1.09 13.00
CA LYS A 158 -12.99 -1.90 14.08
C LYS A 158 -13.51 -1.03 15.21
N GLU A 159 -12.76 -0.02 15.63
CA GLU A 159 -13.22 0.95 16.64
C GLU A 159 -14.47 1.70 16.16
N SER A 160 -14.54 2.12 14.89
CA SER A 160 -15.75 2.76 14.35
C SER A 160 -16.95 1.82 14.19
N GLU A 161 -16.71 0.54 13.84
CA GLU A 161 -17.78 -0.47 13.75
C GLU A 161 -18.32 -0.81 15.15
N GLU A 162 -17.45 -0.90 16.16
CA GLU A 162 -17.84 -1.11 17.57
C GLU A 162 -18.56 0.12 18.16
N GLU A 163 -18.13 1.35 17.82
CA GLU A 163 -18.83 2.60 18.24
C GLU A 163 -20.21 2.75 17.56
N GLU A 164 -20.37 2.34 16.29
CA GLU A 164 -21.66 2.34 15.60
C GLU A 164 -22.62 1.25 16.14
N GLU A 165 -22.10 0.07 16.52
CA GLU A 165 -22.90 -0.98 17.17
C GLU A 165 -23.33 -0.58 18.60
N GLU A 166 -22.50 0.16 19.35
CA GLU A 166 -22.87 0.69 20.67
C GLU A 166 -23.87 1.87 20.58
N GLU A 167 -23.90 2.64 19.48
CA GLU A 167 -24.92 3.69 19.26
C GLU A 167 -26.29 3.16 18.76
N GLU A 168 -26.35 1.99 18.10
CA GLU A 168 -27.64 1.34 17.76
C GLU A 168 -28.32 0.64 18.94
N GLU A 169 -27.58 0.26 20.00
CA GLU A 169 -28.16 -0.22 21.27
C GLU A 169 -28.48 0.95 22.23
N GLY A 170 -29.31 1.88 21.78
CA GLY A 170 -29.91 2.92 22.63
C GLY A 170 -30.74 2.36 23.81
N PRO A 171 -30.88 3.12 24.91
CA PRO A 171 -31.03 2.61 26.27
C PRO A 171 -32.38 1.90 26.55
N GLN A 172 -32.31 0.70 27.13
CA GLN A 172 -33.45 0.10 27.82
C GLN A 172 -33.81 0.95 29.05
N THR A 173 -34.92 1.68 28.92
CA THR A 173 -35.63 2.34 30.00
C THR A 173 -36.00 1.32 31.09
N THR A 174 -35.52 1.52 32.32
CA THR A 174 -36.20 0.99 33.50
C THR A 174 -36.87 2.13 34.24
N GLU A 175 -38.19 2.08 34.23
CA GLU A 175 -39.10 2.96 34.96
C GLU A 175 -38.86 2.79 36.47
N ALA A 176 -38.63 3.91 37.17
CA ALA A 176 -38.83 3.99 38.61
C ALA A 176 -39.96 5.00 38.86
N GLU A 177 -41.09 4.50 39.36
CA GLU A 177 -42.28 5.27 39.71
C GLU A 177 -42.00 6.37 40.77
N PRO A 178 -42.79 7.47 40.77
CA PRO A 178 -42.67 8.54 41.75
C PRO A 178 -43.52 8.25 43.00
N GLN A 179 -42.95 8.45 44.19
CA GLN A 179 -43.76 8.64 45.41
C GLN A 179 -43.85 10.13 45.73
N ALA A 180 -45.07 10.64 45.60
CA ALA A 180 -45.45 12.00 45.93
C ALA A 180 -45.50 12.21 47.45
N GLU A 181 -44.88 13.30 47.91
CA GLU A 181 -45.12 13.90 49.22
C GLU A 181 -46.51 14.54 49.26
N ALA A 182 -47.24 14.35 50.36
CA ALA A 182 -48.30 15.27 50.77
C ALA A 182 -48.52 15.19 52.29
N GLU A 183 -47.81 16.05 52.99
CA GLU A 183 -48.12 16.55 54.32
C GLU A 183 -49.46 17.31 54.30
N LYS A 184 -50.33 17.09 55.31
CA LYS A 184 -51.43 18.02 55.62
C LYS A 184 -51.80 18.01 57.11
N VAL A 185 -51.22 19.01 57.80
CA VAL A 185 -51.80 19.93 58.81
C VAL A 185 -53.12 19.52 59.48
N GLU A 186 -53.09 19.30 60.81
CA GLU A 186 -53.75 20.16 61.84
C GLU A 186 -53.19 19.85 63.24
#